data_AF-A0A432WM41-F1
#
_entry.id   AF-A0A432WM41-F1
#
_cell.length_a   1.000
_cell.length_b   1.000
_cell.length_c   1.000
_cell.angle_alpha   90.00
_cell.angle_beta   90.00
_cell.angle_gamma   90.00
#
_symmetry.space_group_name_H-M   'P 1'
#
loop_
_entity.id
_entity.type
_entity.pdbx_description
1 polymer ?
#
loop_
_entity_poly.entity_id
_entity_poly.type
_entity_poly.pdbx_seq_one_letter_code
_entity_poly.pdbx_strand_id
1 'polypeptide(L)'
;MNIEIMQALITIIAVLVFTTILYKAMPYRELSATKPGFVFFPKYKHRVAKPDSDFHVEEVMSSLGFRKKESLNGITMYSRGSVLGDISIKLIKVNVTFTPMNDGSLEYTVEPAWVVAFDTGDHWLFSKELGDKLLSESDTSSDN
;
A
#
# COMPACT_ATOMS: atom_id res chain seq x y z
N MET A 1 -10.36 -8.21 -39.95
CA MET A 1 -9.32 -8.12 -38.90
C MET A 1 -8.19 -9.05 -39.32
N ASN A 2 -6.97 -8.55 -39.48
CA ASN A 2 -5.84 -9.35 -39.99
C ASN A 2 -5.43 -10.41 -38.95
N ILE A 3 -5.10 -11.61 -39.41
CA ILE A 3 -4.68 -12.73 -38.54
C ILE A 3 -3.50 -12.32 -37.66
N GLU A 4 -2.54 -11.56 -38.20
CA GLU A 4 -1.40 -11.03 -37.45
C GLU A 4 -1.81 -10.07 -36.33
N ILE A 5 -2.77 -9.17 -36.58
CA ILE A 5 -3.30 -8.26 -35.55
C ILE A 5 -3.99 -9.07 -34.45
N MET A 6 -4.77 -10.10 -34.82
CA MET A 6 -5.44 -10.97 -33.86
C MET A 6 -4.43 -11.74 -33.00
N GLN A 7 -3.36 -12.28 -33.58
CA GLN A 7 -2.29 -12.97 -32.85
C GLN A 7 -1.53 -12.03 -31.89
N ALA A 8 -1.23 -10.81 -32.34
CA ALA A 8 -0.60 -9.79 -31.49
C ALA A 8 -1.49 -9.45 -30.29
N LEU A 9 -2.80 -9.25 -30.50
CA LEU A 9 -3.76 -8.96 -29.43
C LEU A 9 -3.86 -10.11 -28.41
N ILE A 10 -3.96 -11.36 -28.88
CA ILE A 10 -3.98 -12.54 -28.00
C ILE A 10 -2.70 -12.61 -27.16
N THR A 11 -1.54 -12.36 -27.77
CA THR A 11 -0.25 -12.39 -27.07
C THR A 11 -0.18 -11.30 -26.01
N ILE A 12 -0.60 -10.07 -26.32
CA ILE A 12 -0.62 -8.96 -25.37
C ILE A 12 -1.53 -9.28 -24.18
N ILE A 13 -2.73 -9.80 -24.43
CA ILE A 13 -3.67 -10.18 -23.36
C ILE A 13 -3.08 -11.30 -22.50
N ALA A 14 -2.49 -12.33 -23.12
CA ALA A 14 -1.87 -13.44 -22.40
C ALA A 14 -0.73 -12.96 -21.49
N VAL A 15 0.14 -12.06 -21.98
CA VAL A 15 1.21 -11.46 -21.20
C VAL A 15 0.65 -10.65 -20.04
N LEU A 16 -0.35 -9.79 -20.27
CA LEU A 16 -0.97 -8.97 -19.21
C LEU A 16 -1.60 -9.83 -18.11
N VAL A 17 -2.32 -10.89 -18.49
CA VAL A 17 -2.93 -11.83 -17.55
C VAL A 17 -1.84 -12.55 -16.74
N PHE A 18 -0.82 -13.07 -17.41
CA PHE A 18 0.29 -13.76 -16.75
C PHE A 18 1.05 -12.84 -15.77
N THR A 19 1.39 -11.62 -16.18
CA THR A 19 2.05 -10.64 -15.30
C THR A 19 1.18 -10.25 -14.11
N THR A 20 -0.14 -10.15 -14.31
CA THR A 20 -1.08 -9.83 -13.23
C THR A 20 -1.17 -10.96 -12.22
N ILE A 21 -1.23 -12.22 -12.67
CA ILE A 21 -1.25 -13.40 -11.80
C ILE A 21 0.05 -13.47 -11.00
N LEU A 22 1.20 -13.31 -11.66
CA LEU A 22 2.50 -13.34 -11.00
C LEU A 22 2.63 -12.22 -9.95
N TYR A 23 2.16 -11.02 -10.29
CA TYR A 23 2.13 -9.88 -9.37
C TYR A 23 1.28 -10.16 -8.11
N LYS A 24 0.07 -10.70 -8.30
CA LYS A 24 -0.81 -11.04 -7.18
C LYS A 24 -0.25 -12.14 -6.29
N ALA A 25 0.41 -13.14 -6.88
CA ALA A 25 1.02 -14.25 -6.17
C ALA A 25 2.30 -13.87 -5.40
N MET A 26 2.95 -12.76 -5.75
CA MET A 26 4.17 -12.35 -5.05
C MET A 26 3.88 -11.91 -3.62
N PRO A 27 4.69 -12.38 -2.65
CA PRO A 27 4.52 -12.04 -1.25
C PRO A 27 4.85 -10.57 -0.98
N TYR A 28 4.23 -10.02 0.05
CA TYR A 28 4.61 -8.73 0.59
C TYR A 28 5.98 -8.82 1.27
N ARG A 29 6.85 -7.85 0.98
CA ARG A 29 8.16 -7.72 1.61
C ARG A 29 8.01 -7.05 2.96
N GLU A 30 8.79 -7.48 3.95
CA GLU A 30 8.90 -6.73 5.20
C GLU A 30 9.53 -5.35 4.93
N LEU A 31 9.02 -4.32 5.60
CA LEU A 31 9.58 -2.99 5.53
C LEU A 31 10.97 -2.97 6.18
N SER A 32 12.02 -2.89 5.36
CA SER A 32 13.42 -2.85 5.82
C SER A 32 13.76 -1.53 6.51
N ALA A 33 14.77 -1.54 7.39
CA ALA A 33 15.28 -0.33 8.05
C ALA A 33 15.91 0.67 7.06
N THR A 34 16.47 0.19 5.95
CA THR A 34 17.13 1.01 4.93
C THR A 34 16.30 1.10 3.67
N LYS A 35 16.24 2.30 3.06
CA LYS A 35 15.60 2.52 1.76
C LYS A 35 16.29 1.69 0.67
N PRO A 36 15.55 0.88 -0.10
CA PRO A 36 16.11 0.21 -1.27
C PRO A 36 16.25 1.19 -2.44
N GLY A 37 17.31 1.05 -3.24
CA GLY A 37 17.54 1.91 -4.40
C GLY A 37 16.58 1.66 -5.57
N PHE A 38 16.30 0.38 -5.85
CA PHE A 38 15.39 -0.05 -6.91
C PHE A 38 14.70 -1.34 -6.50
N VAL A 39 13.37 -1.41 -6.62
CA VAL A 39 12.58 -2.58 -6.19
C VAL A 39 11.61 -2.98 -7.27
N PHE A 40 11.64 -4.26 -7.63
CA PHE A 40 10.59 -4.87 -8.43
C PHE A 40 9.37 -5.20 -7.58
N PHE A 41 8.20 -4.83 -8.07
CA PHE A 41 6.90 -5.11 -7.47
C PHE A 41 6.85 -4.66 -6.00
N PRO A 42 6.81 -3.34 -5.74
CA PRO A 42 7.04 -2.76 -4.43
C PRO A 42 5.81 -2.93 -3.50
N LYS A 43 5.60 -4.17 -3.05
CA LYS A 43 4.58 -4.56 -2.08
C LYS A 43 5.23 -4.68 -0.71
N TYR A 44 4.81 -3.88 0.25
CA TYR A 44 5.36 -3.87 1.61
C TYR A 44 4.32 -4.24 2.64
N LYS A 45 4.80 -4.84 3.73
CA LYS A 45 4.05 -5.04 4.97
C LYS A 45 4.88 -4.55 6.15
N HIS A 46 4.19 -4.07 7.18
CA HIS A 46 4.81 -3.67 8.43
C HIS A 46 3.80 -3.79 9.57
N ARG A 47 4.31 -3.90 10.79
CA ARG A 47 3.51 -4.01 12.00
C ARG A 47 3.79 -2.85 12.92
N VAL A 48 2.74 -2.24 13.45
CA VAL A 48 2.78 -1.21 14.47
C VAL A 48 1.97 -1.65 15.67
N ALA A 49 2.19 -1.01 16.82
CA ALA A 49 1.27 -1.15 17.95
C ALA A 49 -0.14 -0.76 17.47
N LYS A 50 -1.16 -1.53 17.84
CA LYS A 50 -2.52 -1.18 17.49
C LYS A 50 -2.88 0.12 18.24
N PRO A 51 -3.33 1.17 17.54
CA PRO A 51 -3.80 2.38 18.20
C PRO A 51 -4.99 2.06 19.11
N ASP A 52 -5.12 2.80 20.20
CA ASP A 52 -6.22 2.62 21.17
C ASP A 52 -7.61 2.86 20.56
N SER A 53 -7.67 3.56 19.43
CA SER A 53 -8.90 3.88 18.71
C SER A 53 -8.76 3.66 17.20
N ASP A 54 -9.74 2.97 16.60
CA ASP A 54 -9.85 2.85 15.14
C ASP A 54 -10.03 4.22 14.46
N PHE A 55 -10.52 5.23 15.20
CA PHE A 55 -10.61 6.61 14.73
C PHE A 55 -9.25 7.19 14.37
N HIS A 56 -8.20 6.80 15.11
CA HIS A 56 -6.83 7.27 14.89
C HIS A 56 -6.33 6.90 13.49
N VAL A 57 -6.54 5.64 13.11
CA VAL A 57 -6.17 5.14 11.77
C VAL A 57 -6.94 5.92 10.70
N GLU A 58 -8.23 6.18 10.92
CA GLU A 58 -9.06 6.91 9.97
C GLU A 58 -8.63 8.38 9.81
N GLU A 59 -8.25 9.05 10.90
CA GLU A 59 -7.73 10.42 10.91
C GLU A 59 -6.39 10.52 10.17
N VAL A 60 -5.42 9.66 10.50
CA VAL A 60 -4.12 9.59 9.82
C VAL A 60 -4.33 9.33 8.33
N MET A 61 -5.16 8.34 7.97
CA MET A 61 -5.39 8.03 6.55
C MET A 61 -6.08 9.18 5.82
N SER A 62 -7.02 9.87 6.46
CA SER A 62 -7.71 11.03 5.88
C SER A 62 -6.77 12.23 5.70
N SER A 63 -5.87 12.50 6.66
CA SER A 63 -4.86 13.57 6.55
C SER A 63 -3.87 13.32 5.43
N LEU A 64 -3.59 12.04 5.13
CA LEU A 64 -2.80 11.60 3.98
C LEU A 64 -3.61 11.60 2.66
N GLY A 65 -4.88 11.98 2.68
CA GLY A 65 -5.74 12.06 1.50
C GLY A 65 -6.31 10.72 1.01
N PHE A 66 -6.22 9.67 1.82
CA PHE A 66 -6.85 8.38 1.51
C PHE A 66 -8.35 8.41 1.76
N ARG A 67 -9.07 7.54 1.05
CA ARG A 67 -10.49 7.27 1.28
C ARG A 67 -10.66 5.80 1.64
N LYS A 68 -11.46 5.54 2.67
CA LYS A 68 -11.90 4.19 3.05
C LYS A 68 -12.70 3.58 1.89
N LYS A 69 -12.38 2.33 1.53
CA LYS A 69 -13.02 1.59 0.44
C LYS A 69 -13.92 0.48 0.96
N GLU A 70 -13.38 -0.32 1.86
CA GLU A 70 -14.05 -1.50 2.39
C GLU A 70 -13.59 -1.73 3.83
N SER A 71 -14.48 -2.30 4.64
CA SER A 71 -14.21 -2.70 6.02
C SER A 71 -14.97 -4.00 6.28
N LEU A 72 -14.27 -5.12 6.38
CA LEU A 72 -14.86 -6.44 6.59
C LEU A 72 -14.05 -7.24 7.59
N ASN A 73 -14.69 -7.78 8.63
CA ASN A 73 -14.05 -8.60 9.67
C ASN A 73 -12.82 -7.94 10.32
N GLY A 74 -12.88 -6.63 10.55
CA GLY A 74 -11.76 -5.86 11.10
C GLY A 74 -10.65 -5.54 10.10
N ILE A 75 -10.68 -6.10 8.89
CA ILE A 75 -9.78 -5.72 7.81
C ILE A 75 -10.34 -4.45 7.16
N THR A 76 -9.53 -3.39 7.12
CA THR A 76 -9.94 -2.12 6.53
C THR A 76 -9.02 -1.74 5.38
N MET A 77 -9.62 -1.48 4.22
CA MET A 77 -8.91 -1.08 3.01
C MET A 77 -9.14 0.40 2.72
N TYR A 78 -8.04 1.10 2.46
CA TYR A 78 -8.01 2.49 2.03
C TYR A 78 -7.36 2.58 0.66
N SER A 79 -7.78 3.56 -0.14
CA SER A 79 -7.15 3.85 -1.41
C SER A 79 -6.97 5.35 -1.59
N ARG A 80 -5.90 5.73 -2.29
CA ARG A 80 -5.66 7.12 -2.68
C ARG A 80 -5.41 7.19 -4.18
N GLY A 81 -6.00 8.21 -4.81
CA GLY A 81 -5.72 8.57 -6.20
C GLY A 81 -4.37 9.28 -6.34
N SER A 82 -4.12 9.90 -7.49
CA SER A 82 -3.02 10.86 -7.60
C SER A 82 -3.37 12.11 -6.79
N VAL A 83 -2.52 12.51 -5.85
CA VAL A 83 -2.64 13.76 -5.09
C VAL A 83 -1.34 14.55 -5.29
N LEU A 84 -1.45 15.83 -5.67
CA LEU A 84 -0.33 16.78 -5.62
C LEU A 84 -0.27 17.33 -4.19
N GLY A 85 0.86 17.17 -3.49
CA GLY A 85 1.04 17.68 -2.13
C GLY A 85 2.39 17.30 -1.50
N ASP A 86 2.56 17.66 -0.22
CA ASP A 86 3.82 17.65 0.55
C ASP A 86 4.43 16.26 0.80
N ILE A 87 3.62 15.21 0.66
CA ILE A 87 4.14 13.84 0.64
C ILE A 87 4.67 13.61 -0.77
N SER A 88 6.00 13.59 -0.92
CA SER A 88 6.74 13.51 -2.19
C SER A 88 6.58 12.15 -2.93
N ILE A 89 5.38 11.57 -2.92
CA ILE A 89 5.00 10.43 -3.74
C ILE A 89 4.24 11.02 -4.93
N LYS A 90 5.00 11.53 -5.90
CA LYS A 90 4.43 11.93 -7.18
C LYS A 90 3.72 10.70 -7.78
N LEU A 91 2.40 10.79 -7.94
CA LEU A 91 1.60 10.04 -8.92
C LEU A 91 1.29 8.56 -8.69
N ILE A 92 1.45 7.99 -7.48
CA ILE A 92 1.16 6.57 -7.29
C ILE A 92 -0.21 6.35 -6.64
N LYS A 93 -1.14 5.74 -7.39
CA LYS A 93 -2.34 5.15 -6.82
C LYS A 93 -1.92 3.96 -5.96
N VAL A 94 -2.23 4.00 -4.67
CA VAL A 94 -1.84 2.97 -3.69
C VAL A 94 -3.06 2.52 -2.90
N ASN A 95 -3.04 1.24 -2.55
CA ASN A 95 -3.95 0.61 -1.61
C ASN A 95 -3.20 0.37 -0.30
N VAL A 96 -3.89 0.63 0.81
CA VAL A 96 -3.40 0.30 2.14
C VAL A 96 -4.43 -0.57 2.82
N THR A 97 -4.01 -1.73 3.32
CA THR A 97 -4.89 -2.66 4.02
C THR A 97 -4.40 -2.87 5.43
N PHE A 98 -5.26 -2.56 6.41
CA PHE A 98 -5.00 -2.81 7.82
C PHE A 98 -5.63 -4.13 8.23
N THR A 99 -4.86 -4.98 8.92
CA THR A 99 -5.28 -6.28 9.43
C THR A 99 -4.92 -6.38 10.91
N PRO A 100 -5.90 -6.49 11.82
CA PRO A 100 -5.64 -6.67 13.24
C PRO A 100 -5.00 -8.05 13.48
N MET A 101 -4.01 -8.09 14.36
CA MET A 101 -3.31 -9.32 14.74
C MET A 101 -3.72 -9.77 16.15
N ASN A 102 -3.61 -11.08 16.41
CA ASN A 102 -4.00 -11.68 17.69
C ASN A 102 -3.10 -11.23 18.86
N ASP A 103 -1.91 -10.70 18.57
CA ASP A 103 -0.94 -10.21 19.55
C ASP A 103 -1.17 -8.74 19.95
N GLY A 104 -2.28 -8.14 19.51
CA GLY A 104 -2.59 -6.73 19.77
C GLY A 104 -1.81 -5.76 18.89
N SER A 105 -1.06 -6.24 17.89
CA SER A 105 -0.48 -5.39 16.85
C SER A 105 -1.46 -5.14 15.70
N LEU A 106 -1.16 -4.10 14.92
CA LEU A 106 -1.85 -3.79 13.67
C LEU A 106 -0.84 -3.94 12.53
N GLU A 107 -1.08 -4.92 11.66
CA GLU A 107 -0.31 -5.03 10.41
C GLU A 107 -0.97 -4.15 9.35
N TYR A 108 -0.15 -3.41 8.60
CA TYR A 108 -0.60 -2.75 7.39
C TYR A 108 0.22 -3.23 6.20
N THR A 109 -0.47 -3.37 5.07
CA THR A 109 0.17 -3.59 3.78
C THR A 109 0.03 -2.36 2.90
N VAL A 110 1.05 -2.11 2.08
CA VAL A 110 1.06 -1.06 1.08
C VAL A 110 1.35 -1.72 -0.27
N GLU A 111 0.46 -1.51 -1.23
CA GLU A 111 0.71 -1.94 -2.60
C GLU A 111 0.22 -0.91 -3.64
N PRO A 112 0.85 -0.89 -4.82
CA PRO A 112 0.29 -0.22 -5.98
C PRO A 112 -1.16 -0.65 -6.29
N ALA A 113 -2.04 0.29 -6.61
CA ALA A 113 -3.43 0.02 -7.01
C ALA A 113 -3.56 -0.57 -8.44
N TRP A 114 -2.45 -0.59 -9.19
CA TRP A 114 -2.30 -1.20 -10.50
C TRP A 114 -0.91 -1.82 -10.59
N VAL A 115 -0.67 -2.74 -11.52
CA VAL A 115 0.62 -3.44 -11.61
C VAL A 115 1.74 -2.43 -11.89
N VAL A 116 2.55 -2.14 -10.87
CA VAL A 116 3.78 -1.36 -10.97
C VAL A 116 4.95 -2.35 -10.90
N ALA A 117 5.65 -2.48 -12.03
CA ALA A 117 6.74 -3.44 -12.14
C ALA A 117 7.94 -3.04 -11.27
N PHE A 118 8.21 -1.75 -11.09
CA PHE A 118 9.32 -1.28 -10.27
C PHE A 118 9.14 0.17 -9.74
N ASP A 119 9.85 0.52 -8.67
CA ASP A 119 10.01 1.88 -8.18
C ASP A 119 11.43 2.16 -7.63
N THR A 120 11.71 3.42 -7.30
CA THR A 120 12.96 3.89 -6.67
C THR A 120 12.85 3.98 -5.14
N GLY A 121 12.07 3.07 -4.54
CA GLY A 121 11.81 3.05 -3.10
C GLY A 121 10.79 4.10 -2.63
N ASP A 122 9.90 4.57 -3.50
CA ASP A 122 8.87 5.56 -3.15
C ASP A 122 7.76 4.91 -2.31
N HIS A 123 7.39 3.67 -2.61
CA HIS A 123 6.47 2.90 -1.77
C HIS A 123 7.11 2.53 -0.44
N TRP A 124 8.42 2.29 -0.42
CA TRP A 124 9.14 2.07 0.83
C TRP A 124 9.07 3.32 1.71
N LEU A 125 9.36 4.49 1.13
CA LEU A 125 9.32 5.77 1.84
C LEU A 125 7.92 6.05 2.39
N PHE A 126 6.90 5.88 1.55
CA PHE A 126 5.51 6.01 1.97
C PHE A 126 5.16 5.08 3.14
N SER A 127 5.51 3.79 3.01
CA SER A 127 5.24 2.81 4.05
C SER A 127 5.90 3.21 5.35
N LYS A 128 7.15 3.70 5.28
CA LYS A 128 7.88 4.15 6.46
C LYS A 128 7.24 5.37 7.13
N GLU A 129 6.90 6.41 6.36
CA GLU A 129 6.22 7.61 6.86
C GLU A 129 4.85 7.29 7.45
N LEU A 130 4.10 6.36 6.85
CA LEU A 130 2.82 5.89 7.40
C LEU A 130 3.01 5.23 8.77
N GLY A 131 3.98 4.32 8.89
CA GLY A 131 4.30 3.69 10.17
C GLY A 131 4.69 4.71 11.24
N ASP A 132 5.53 5.68 10.88
CA ASP A 132 5.99 6.71 11.82
C ASP A 132 4.83 7.62 12.29
N LYS A 133 3.90 7.99 11.40
CA LYS A 133 2.70 8.78 11.74
C LYS A 133 1.72 8.03 12.64
N LEU A 134 1.54 6.73 12.40
CA LEU A 134 0.69 5.90 13.24
C LEU A 134 1.22 5.79 14.68
N LEU A 135 2.54 5.88 14.86
CA LEU A 135 3.21 5.86 16.17
C LEU A 135 3.29 7.25 16.82
N SER A 136 3.52 8.32 16.06
CA SER A 136 3.78 9.66 16.64
C SER A 136 2.56 10.32 17.28
N GLU A 137 1.36 9.94 16.86
CA GLU A 137 0.11 10.56 17.33
C GLU A 137 -0.59 9.71 18.41
N SER A 138 -0.16 8.47 18.66
CA SER A 138 -0.63 7.66 19.81
C SER A 138 -0.06 8.13 21.15
N ASP A 139 1.11 8.77 21.14
CA ASP A 139 1.80 9.21 22.38
C ASP A 139 1.25 10.53 22.95
N THR A 140 0.53 11.33 22.15
CA THR A 140 -0.03 12.63 22.56
C THR A 140 -1.33 12.54 23.37
N SER A 141 -1.92 11.36 23.51
CA SER A 141 -3.18 11.13 24.25
C SER A 141 -3.00 10.64 25.69
N SER A 142 -1.76 10.48 26.18
CA SER A 142 -1.48 10.03 27.56
C SER A 142 -1.31 11.17 28.58
N ASP A 143 -1.40 12.44 28.16
CA ASP A 143 -1.36 13.61 29.03
C ASP A 143 -2.72 14.35 28.99
N ASN A 144 -3.74 13.80 29.65
CA ASN A 144 -4.93 14.53 30.13
C ASN A 144 -5.64 13.77 31.25
#